data_AF-H0XSD2-F1
#
_entry.id   AF-H0XSD2-F1
#
_cell.length_a   1.000
_cell.length_b   1.000
_cell.length_c   1.000
_cell.angle_alpha   90.00
_cell.angle_beta   90.00
_cell.angle_gamma   90.00
#
_symmetry.space_group_name_H-M   'P 1'
#
loop_
_entity.id
_entity.type
_entity.pdbx_description
1 polymer ?
#
loop_
_entity_poly.entity_id
_entity_poly.type
_entity_poly.pdbx_seq_one_letter_code
_entity_poly.pdbx_strand_id
1 'polypeptide(L)'
;ERKAAETGGSHMQRRDAHGVYQLAMLLMELDAEDEASRLLAADALYLLGRLHDAHKSLLVALSRRPQAAPVLARLALLQLRRGFFYDANQLVKKVVQSGDTACLQPTLDIFHQEDRQLLQGHCHSRALAILRTRPGIADCKAHTREAIAYLSLAIFAAGSQASESLLTRARCYGFLGQKKTAMFDFNSVLRAEPDNVQALCGRALVHLALDQPQDAVDDVASALKLSPVTVVPEICSLKPEAQALITQGLYTHCRALLSQLLDARVPLGDKDTQGLLAMGEALIKIDAGQPSWHMLLTDILTAQGSYEEAETHLHKALHPTSLSEAAQARLGLLRLKKGDVPAATQGLQCLAETDTWDLSFLLRLLEASERQSLTQAATQEASSLLDAGQPKQALGYCSLAVLAGGSHACHLRLRASCLAELQQFDRALRDLDCVLQEGLGDSDLPRRAEDFCSRGRLLLSLGDEAGAAGAFTEALKLAPTLAQSSLWEQPGQATIAHLFLCRGQCYLEERRFAEAWTAAESGLLVDPSHGGLKRLKARIRRETSWGCWL
;
A
#
# COMPACT_ATOMS: atom_id res chain seq x y z
N GLU A 1 32.91 27.33 -37.08
CA GLU A 1 32.37 28.64 -36.66
C GLU A 1 32.32 28.87 -35.14
N ARG A 2 32.06 27.87 -34.28
CA ARG A 2 32.12 28.04 -32.80
C ARG A 2 33.49 28.50 -32.23
N LYS A 3 34.62 28.04 -32.79
CA LYS A 3 35.98 28.48 -32.37
C LYS A 3 36.32 29.93 -32.73
N ALA A 4 35.63 30.55 -33.69
CA ALA A 4 35.89 31.94 -34.08
C ALA A 4 35.07 32.95 -33.25
N ALA A 5 33.95 32.51 -32.67
CA ALA A 5 33.15 33.31 -31.75
C ALA A 5 33.80 33.39 -30.34
N GLU A 6 34.45 32.32 -29.87
CA GLU A 6 35.18 32.29 -28.59
C GLU A 6 36.46 33.16 -28.60
N THR A 7 37.16 33.24 -29.74
CA THR A 7 38.35 34.09 -29.89
C THR A 7 38.00 35.58 -29.99
N GLY A 8 36.86 35.93 -30.61
CA GLY A 8 36.35 37.30 -30.63
C GLY A 8 35.86 37.77 -29.25
N GLY A 9 35.15 36.92 -28.50
CA GLY A 9 34.68 37.23 -27.14
C GLY A 9 35.80 37.37 -26.10
N SER A 10 36.83 36.51 -26.16
CA SER A 10 37.98 36.59 -25.24
C SER A 10 38.85 37.82 -25.46
N HIS A 11 38.96 38.32 -26.70
CA HIS A 11 39.68 39.56 -27.00
C HIS A 11 38.93 40.80 -26.49
N MET A 12 37.60 40.82 -26.55
CA MET A 12 36.78 41.91 -26.03
C MET A 12 36.79 41.93 -24.49
N GLN A 13 36.60 40.77 -23.84
CA GLN A 13 36.73 40.64 -22.38
C GLN A 13 38.12 41.01 -21.85
N ARG A 14 39.21 40.71 -22.59
CA ARG A 14 40.57 41.14 -22.22
C ARG A 14 40.77 42.64 -22.36
N ARG A 15 40.17 43.29 -23.37
CA ARG A 15 40.23 44.75 -23.52
C ARG A 15 39.47 45.44 -22.40
N ASP A 16 38.29 44.93 -22.06
CA ASP A 16 37.49 45.45 -20.95
C ASP A 16 38.21 45.26 -19.61
N ALA A 17 38.82 44.09 -19.37
CA ALA A 17 39.62 43.83 -18.18
C ALA A 17 40.84 44.76 -18.05
N HIS A 18 41.49 45.12 -19.16
CA HIS A 18 42.60 46.06 -19.14
C HIS A 18 42.16 47.48 -18.74
N GLY A 19 41.01 47.93 -19.25
CA GLY A 19 40.41 49.22 -18.85
C GLY A 19 39.99 49.23 -17.38
N VAL A 20 39.36 48.15 -16.90
CA VAL A 20 39.00 47.99 -15.48
C VAL A 20 40.25 48.02 -14.59
N TYR A 21 41.34 47.37 -15.00
CA TYR A 21 42.60 47.40 -14.26
C TYR A 21 43.18 48.83 -14.17
N GLN A 22 43.21 49.57 -15.27
CA GLN A 22 43.71 50.95 -15.28
C GLN A 22 42.87 51.87 -14.38
N LEU A 23 41.54 51.75 -14.43
CA LEU A 23 40.64 52.49 -13.56
C LEU A 23 40.86 52.13 -12.09
N ALA A 24 40.96 50.84 -11.77
CA ALA A 24 41.21 50.37 -10.41
C ALA A 24 42.54 50.89 -9.85
N MET A 25 43.59 50.96 -10.68
CA MET A 25 44.87 51.55 -10.28
C MET A 25 44.76 53.05 -9.98
N LEU A 26 44.04 53.83 -10.81
CA LEU A 26 43.80 55.25 -10.55
C LEU A 26 43.00 55.47 -9.26
N LEU A 27 41.98 54.64 -9.00
CA LEU A 27 41.22 54.71 -7.76
C LEU A 27 42.09 54.39 -6.53
N MET A 28 43.02 53.45 -6.66
CA MET A 28 44.00 53.14 -5.61
C MET A 28 45.05 54.24 -5.39
N GLU A 29 45.33 55.07 -6.40
CA GLU A 29 46.18 56.26 -6.23
C GLU A 29 45.45 57.38 -5.47
N LEU A 30 44.13 57.50 -5.68
CA LEU A 30 43.27 58.47 -4.98
C LEU A 30 42.99 58.05 -3.53
N ASP A 31 42.70 56.77 -3.32
CA ASP A 31 42.54 56.18 -1.99
C ASP A 31 43.27 54.84 -1.91
N ALA A 32 44.48 54.90 -1.35
CA ALA A 32 45.30 53.72 -1.15
C ALA A 32 44.69 52.74 -0.13
N GLU A 33 43.69 53.13 0.66
CA GLU A 33 43.02 52.27 1.63
C GLU A 33 41.78 51.55 1.08
N ASP A 34 41.25 51.99 -0.06
CA ASP A 34 40.04 51.40 -0.64
C ASP A 34 40.25 49.91 -1.00
N GLU A 35 39.42 49.06 -0.37
CA GLU A 35 39.43 47.62 -0.54
C GLU A 35 38.75 47.22 -1.86
N ALA A 36 37.69 47.93 -2.25
CA ALA A 36 36.91 47.62 -3.45
C ALA A 36 37.77 47.81 -4.70
N SER A 37 38.50 48.92 -4.81
CA SER A 37 39.43 49.17 -5.91
C SER A 37 40.54 48.13 -5.99
N ARG A 38 41.05 47.64 -4.85
CA ARG A 38 42.08 46.59 -4.82
C ARG A 38 41.55 45.22 -5.23
N LEU A 39 40.33 44.88 -4.83
CA LEU A 39 39.65 43.66 -5.29
C LEU A 39 39.40 43.72 -6.79
N LEU A 40 38.91 44.85 -7.32
CA LEU A 40 38.73 45.08 -8.76
C LEU A 40 40.05 44.93 -9.53
N ALA A 41 41.15 45.49 -9.01
CA ALA A 41 42.47 45.35 -9.62
C ALA A 41 42.93 43.87 -9.64
N ALA A 42 42.70 43.13 -8.55
CA ALA A 42 43.04 41.71 -8.48
C ALA A 42 42.21 40.85 -9.45
N ASP A 43 40.91 41.14 -9.54
CA ASP A 43 39.96 40.45 -10.44
C ASP A 43 40.34 40.71 -11.91
N ALA A 44 40.68 41.95 -12.25
CA ALA A 44 41.17 42.29 -13.59
C ALA A 44 42.51 41.62 -13.93
N LEU A 45 43.46 41.55 -12.98
CA LEU A 45 44.73 40.83 -13.16
C LEU A 45 44.51 39.33 -13.38
N TYR A 46 43.55 38.74 -12.69
CA TYR A 46 43.14 37.35 -12.90
C TYR A 46 42.61 37.13 -14.33
N LEU A 47 41.69 37.97 -14.80
CA LEU A 47 41.12 37.88 -16.16
C LEU A 47 42.17 38.09 -17.26
N LEU A 48 43.21 38.87 -16.98
CA LEU A 48 44.38 39.06 -17.86
C LEU A 48 45.37 37.88 -17.81
N GLY A 49 45.14 36.87 -16.96
CA GLY A 49 46.03 35.71 -16.78
C GLY A 49 47.26 35.97 -15.91
N ARG A 50 47.36 37.14 -15.27
CA ARG A 50 48.47 37.54 -14.39
C ARG A 50 48.26 37.04 -12.96
N LEU A 51 48.19 35.71 -12.80
CA LEU A 51 47.83 35.05 -11.54
C LEU A 51 48.76 35.42 -10.37
N HIS A 52 50.07 35.58 -10.63
CA HIS A 52 51.04 35.92 -9.59
C HIS A 52 50.83 37.34 -9.04
N ASP A 53 50.50 38.28 -9.92
CA ASP A 53 50.27 39.68 -9.54
C ASP A 53 48.92 39.85 -8.84
N ALA A 54 47.89 39.13 -9.31
CA ALA A 54 46.60 39.05 -8.62
C ALA A 54 46.77 38.50 -7.19
N HIS A 55 47.55 37.42 -7.04
CA HIS A 55 47.83 36.83 -5.74
C HIS A 55 48.59 37.79 -4.80
N LYS A 56 49.63 38.48 -5.30
CA LYS A 56 50.35 39.51 -4.51
C LYS A 56 49.42 40.63 -4.05
N SER A 57 48.58 41.15 -4.95
CA SER A 57 47.61 42.20 -4.63
C SER A 57 46.67 41.78 -3.49
N LEU A 58 46.17 40.54 -3.55
CA LEU A 58 45.28 40.00 -2.53
C LEU A 58 45.98 39.68 -1.20
N LEU A 59 47.26 39.31 -1.20
CA LEU A 59 48.03 39.17 0.06
C LEU A 59 48.19 40.51 0.77
N VAL A 60 48.37 41.60 0.03
CA VAL A 60 48.40 42.96 0.58
C VAL A 60 47.03 43.36 1.13
N ALA A 61 45.93 42.94 0.48
CA ALA A 61 44.59 43.15 1.03
C ALA A 61 44.39 42.35 2.33
N LEU A 62 44.85 41.10 2.36
CA LEU A 62 44.70 40.20 3.51
C LEU A 62 45.51 40.68 4.73
N SER A 63 46.69 41.27 4.54
CA SER A 63 47.51 41.80 5.65
C SER A 63 46.83 42.96 6.37
N ARG A 64 45.99 43.72 5.66
CA ARG A 64 45.20 44.83 6.23
C ARG A 64 43.95 44.34 6.94
N ARG A 65 43.27 43.33 6.38
CA ARG A 65 42.07 42.71 6.97
C ARG A 65 42.17 41.18 6.92
N PRO A 66 42.68 40.54 7.98
CA PRO A 66 42.99 39.10 7.97
C PRO A 66 41.77 38.17 7.92
N GLN A 67 40.56 38.70 8.14
CA GLN A 67 39.30 37.97 8.14
C GLN A 67 38.35 38.40 6.99
N ALA A 68 38.84 39.16 6.00
CA ALA A 68 38.01 39.60 4.88
C ALA A 68 37.62 38.41 3.99
N ALA A 69 36.36 37.96 4.09
CA ALA A 69 35.82 36.84 3.33
C ALA A 69 35.96 37.00 1.80
N PRO A 70 35.73 38.18 1.19
CA PRO A 70 35.92 38.39 -0.25
C PRO A 70 37.36 38.16 -0.71
N VAL A 71 38.35 38.54 0.13
CA VAL A 71 39.78 38.37 -0.15
C VAL A 71 40.17 36.90 0.00
N LEU A 72 39.72 36.26 1.08
CA LEU A 72 40.00 34.85 1.36
C LEU A 72 39.44 33.92 0.27
N ALA A 73 38.21 34.15 -0.21
CA ALA A 73 37.60 33.36 -1.26
C ALA A 73 38.36 33.45 -2.60
N ARG A 74 38.76 34.67 -3.00
CA ARG A 74 39.59 34.90 -4.20
C ARG A 74 40.96 34.24 -4.09
N LEU A 75 41.61 34.36 -2.94
CA LEU A 75 42.90 33.71 -2.68
C LEU A 75 42.76 32.19 -2.73
N ALA A 76 41.70 31.62 -2.17
CA ALA A 76 41.46 30.18 -2.22
C ALA A 76 41.32 29.67 -3.67
N LEU A 77 40.50 30.34 -4.48
CA LEU A 77 40.34 30.02 -5.91
C LEU A 77 41.66 30.13 -6.70
N LEU A 78 42.42 31.20 -6.48
CA LEU A 78 43.73 31.37 -7.11
C LEU A 78 44.73 30.29 -6.70
N GLN A 79 44.73 29.88 -5.42
CA GLN A 79 45.63 28.82 -4.95
C GLN A 79 45.25 27.45 -5.50
N LEU A 80 43.95 27.15 -5.65
CA LEU A 80 43.50 25.94 -6.33
C LEU A 80 43.96 25.91 -7.79
N ARG A 81 43.79 27.02 -8.52
CA ARG A 81 44.26 27.13 -9.92
C ARG A 81 45.79 26.94 -10.03
N ARG A 82 46.54 27.37 -9.03
CA ARG A 82 48.00 27.23 -8.97
C ARG A 82 48.47 25.86 -8.45
N GLY A 83 47.57 24.99 -8.00
CA GLY A 83 47.88 23.64 -7.48
C GLY A 83 48.27 23.58 -6.00
N PHE A 84 48.14 24.67 -5.24
CA PHE A 84 48.47 24.73 -3.81
C PHE A 84 47.27 24.34 -2.94
N PHE A 85 46.88 23.06 -2.98
CA PHE A 85 45.66 22.56 -2.31
C PHE A 85 45.66 22.70 -0.78
N TYR A 86 46.82 22.57 -0.12
CA TYR A 86 46.93 22.74 1.33
C TYR A 86 46.61 24.18 1.75
N ASP A 87 47.24 25.16 1.08
CA ASP A 87 47.03 26.58 1.36
C ASP A 87 45.60 27.01 1.02
N ALA A 88 45.08 26.52 -0.10
CA ALA A 88 43.69 26.71 -0.48
C ALA A 88 42.74 26.21 0.62
N ASN A 89 42.96 25.01 1.15
CA ASN A 89 42.13 24.45 2.22
C ASN A 89 42.18 25.31 3.51
N GLN A 90 43.35 25.83 3.88
CA GLN A 90 43.46 26.73 5.05
C GLN A 90 42.67 28.03 4.83
N LEU A 91 42.67 28.58 3.62
CA LEU A 91 41.89 29.77 3.27
C LEU A 91 40.39 29.46 3.27
N VAL A 92 39.96 28.36 2.66
CA VAL A 92 38.55 27.91 2.68
C VAL A 92 38.07 27.72 4.12
N LYS A 93 38.89 27.13 5.00
CA LYS A 93 38.55 26.98 6.42
C LYS A 93 38.28 28.33 7.09
N LYS A 94 39.06 29.37 6.77
CA LYS A 94 38.83 30.74 7.27
C LYS A 94 37.55 31.35 6.71
N VAL A 95 37.22 31.12 5.43
CA VAL A 95 35.94 31.54 4.82
C VAL A 95 34.76 30.86 5.51
N VAL A 96 34.87 29.56 5.80
CA VAL A 96 33.84 28.82 6.54
C VAL A 96 33.65 29.39 7.96
N GLN A 97 34.76 29.74 8.63
CA GLN A 97 34.73 30.31 9.98
C GLN A 97 34.17 31.74 10.03
N SER A 98 34.31 32.53 8.96
CA SER A 98 33.75 33.89 8.91
C SER A 98 32.23 33.89 8.76
N GLY A 99 31.63 32.83 8.21
CA GLY A 99 30.17 32.69 8.04
C GLY A 99 29.55 33.63 7.00
N ASP A 100 30.34 34.53 6.42
CA ASP A 100 29.91 35.46 5.38
C ASP A 100 29.84 34.76 4.01
N THR A 101 28.61 34.49 3.59
CA THR A 101 28.31 33.86 2.29
C THR A 101 27.91 34.88 1.21
N ALA A 102 27.69 36.14 1.58
CA ALA A 102 27.23 37.18 0.65
C ALA A 102 28.28 37.49 -0.42
N CYS A 103 29.57 37.34 -0.09
CA CYS A 103 30.66 37.58 -1.02
C CYS A 103 30.87 36.48 -2.05
N LEU A 104 30.27 35.29 -1.88
CA LEU A 104 30.58 34.12 -2.69
C LEU A 104 30.07 34.26 -4.12
N GLN A 105 28.80 34.63 -4.31
CA GLN A 105 28.22 34.75 -5.65
C GLN A 105 28.95 35.80 -6.51
N PRO A 106 29.15 37.06 -6.05
CA PRO A 106 29.88 38.06 -6.82
C PRO A 106 31.33 37.66 -7.11
N THR A 107 31.95 36.89 -6.20
CA THR A 107 33.31 36.38 -6.42
C THR A 107 33.32 35.28 -7.49
N LEU A 108 32.38 34.34 -7.43
CA LEU A 108 32.33 33.21 -8.37
C LEU A 108 31.98 33.65 -9.80
N ASP A 109 31.20 34.72 -9.98
CA ASP A 109 30.83 35.26 -11.29
C ASP A 109 32.06 35.76 -12.09
N ILE A 110 33.16 36.09 -11.41
CA ILE A 110 34.40 36.59 -12.00
C ILE A 110 35.29 35.43 -12.51
N PHE A 111 35.23 34.28 -11.84
CA PHE A 111 36.13 33.16 -12.12
C PHE A 111 35.60 32.25 -13.23
N HIS A 112 36.53 31.74 -14.04
CA HIS A 112 36.21 30.77 -15.09
C HIS A 112 35.58 29.50 -14.52
N GLN A 113 34.80 28.81 -15.36
CA GLN A 113 34.11 27.58 -14.98
C GLN A 113 35.09 26.50 -14.48
N GLU A 114 36.28 26.39 -15.05
CA GLU A 114 37.33 25.45 -14.62
C GLU A 114 37.74 25.68 -13.16
N ASP A 115 37.97 26.95 -12.77
CA ASP A 115 38.38 27.30 -11.41
C ASP A 115 37.25 27.08 -10.40
N ARG A 116 35.99 27.31 -10.83
CA ARG A 116 34.80 26.98 -10.03
C ARG A 116 34.66 25.48 -9.81
N GLN A 117 34.92 24.67 -10.84
CA GLN A 117 34.93 23.20 -10.72
C GLN A 117 36.03 22.70 -9.78
N LEU A 118 37.21 23.34 -9.78
CA LEU A 118 38.27 23.03 -8.81
C LEU A 118 37.82 23.30 -7.37
N LEU A 119 37.16 24.44 -7.13
CA LEU A 119 36.61 24.76 -5.80
C LEU A 119 35.51 23.77 -5.40
N GLN A 120 34.57 23.48 -6.31
CA GLN A 120 33.52 22.49 -6.10
C GLN A 120 34.11 21.14 -5.70
N GLY A 121 35.01 20.58 -6.51
CA GLY A 121 35.62 19.27 -6.26
C GLY A 121 36.45 19.23 -4.98
N HIS A 122 37.20 20.31 -4.69
CA HIS A 122 37.97 20.42 -3.45
C HIS A 122 37.06 20.46 -2.22
N CYS A 123 36.04 21.32 -2.21
CA CYS A 123 35.12 21.44 -1.10
C CYS A 123 34.30 20.16 -0.88
N HIS A 124 33.81 19.53 -1.95
CA HIS A 124 33.08 18.27 -1.87
C HIS A 124 33.95 17.14 -1.32
N SER A 125 35.15 16.92 -1.87
CA SER A 125 36.07 15.88 -1.40
C SER A 125 36.49 16.11 0.05
N ARG A 126 36.70 17.36 0.45
CA ARG A 126 37.00 17.73 1.83
C ARG A 126 35.84 17.42 2.78
N ALA A 127 34.61 17.75 2.38
CA ALA A 127 33.43 17.41 3.17
C ALA A 127 33.30 15.90 3.39
N LEU A 128 33.48 15.08 2.34
CA LEU A 128 33.49 13.62 2.46
C LEU A 128 34.61 13.12 3.37
N ALA A 129 35.81 13.72 3.29
CA ALA A 129 36.92 13.37 4.17
C ALA A 129 36.58 13.64 5.64
N ILE A 130 35.93 14.77 5.94
CA ILE A 130 35.47 15.12 7.29
C ILE A 130 34.44 14.09 7.77
N LEU A 131 33.43 13.75 6.97
CA LEU A 131 32.37 12.80 7.34
C LEU A 131 32.88 11.36 7.55
N ARG A 132 34.00 10.98 6.91
CA ARG A 132 34.64 9.68 7.09
C ARG A 132 35.45 9.57 8.38
N THR A 133 35.86 10.70 8.98
CA THR A 133 36.49 10.65 10.30
C THR A 133 35.49 10.11 11.32
N ARG A 134 35.94 9.24 12.24
CA ARG A 134 35.09 8.65 13.29
C ARG A 134 35.39 9.30 14.66
N PRO A 135 34.82 10.48 14.96
CA PRO A 135 35.02 11.16 16.22
C PRO A 135 33.96 10.73 17.27
N GLY A 136 34.06 11.20 18.51
CA GLY A 136 33.05 10.94 19.55
C GLY A 136 31.69 11.59 19.24
N ILE A 137 30.60 11.23 19.94
CA ILE A 137 29.23 11.67 19.63
C ILE A 137 29.07 13.21 19.62
N ALA A 138 29.70 13.93 20.55
CA ALA A 138 29.66 15.39 20.60
C ALA A 138 30.40 16.03 19.41
N ASP A 139 31.56 15.46 19.08
CA ASP A 139 32.39 15.90 17.97
C ASP A 139 31.74 15.58 16.62
N CYS A 140 30.99 14.47 16.49
CA CYS A 140 30.24 14.12 15.29
C CYS A 140 29.35 15.27 14.82
N LYS A 141 28.58 15.90 15.72
CA LYS A 141 27.71 17.03 15.34
C LYS A 141 28.51 18.25 14.87
N ALA A 142 29.67 18.52 15.47
CA ALA A 142 30.53 19.63 15.06
C ALA A 142 31.13 19.36 13.66
N HIS A 143 31.64 18.15 13.43
CA HIS A 143 32.18 17.73 12.13
C HIS A 143 31.11 17.70 11.03
N THR A 144 29.87 17.30 11.34
CA THR A 144 28.76 17.39 10.39
C THR A 144 28.45 18.84 10.01
N ARG A 145 28.48 19.79 10.96
CA ARG A 145 28.30 21.21 10.65
C ARG A 145 29.44 21.77 9.80
N GLU A 146 30.68 21.38 10.10
CA GLU A 146 31.83 21.74 9.27
C GLU A 146 31.67 21.21 7.84
N ALA A 147 31.32 19.93 7.68
CA ALA A 147 31.06 19.33 6.38
C ALA A 147 29.93 20.04 5.60
N ILE A 148 28.84 20.44 6.27
CA ILE A 148 27.75 21.21 5.66
C ILE A 148 28.25 22.54 5.09
N ALA A 149 29.17 23.23 5.76
CA ALA A 149 29.71 24.48 5.27
C ALA A 149 30.55 24.28 4.00
N TYR A 150 31.41 23.24 3.97
CA TYR A 150 32.15 22.86 2.75
C TYR A 150 31.19 22.45 1.62
N LEU A 151 30.15 21.66 1.91
CA LEU A 151 29.16 21.28 0.90
C LEU A 151 28.39 22.48 0.37
N SER A 152 28.09 23.47 1.22
CA SER A 152 27.43 24.70 0.79
C SER A 152 28.31 25.49 -0.19
N LEU A 153 29.61 25.62 0.10
CA LEU A 153 30.58 26.22 -0.84
C LEU A 153 30.66 25.45 -2.16
N ALA A 154 30.66 24.11 -2.09
CA ALA A 154 30.66 23.27 -3.28
C ALA A 154 29.40 23.49 -4.14
N ILE A 155 28.23 23.61 -3.51
CA ILE A 155 26.95 23.89 -4.18
C ILE A 155 26.95 25.27 -4.84
N PHE A 156 27.45 26.30 -4.15
CA PHE A 156 27.60 27.65 -4.74
C PHE A 156 28.51 27.64 -5.97
N ALA A 157 29.60 26.87 -5.93
CA ALA A 157 30.55 26.77 -7.03
C ALA A 157 30.04 25.94 -8.23
N ALA A 158 29.17 24.95 -7.98
CA ALA A 158 28.71 23.98 -8.98
C ALA A 158 27.65 24.49 -9.97
N GLY A 159 26.94 25.58 -9.66
CA GLY A 159 25.83 26.05 -10.48
C GLY A 159 24.72 24.99 -10.61
N SER A 160 24.42 24.55 -11.83
CA SER A 160 23.36 23.56 -12.12
C SER A 160 23.73 22.10 -11.81
N GLN A 161 25.00 21.79 -11.53
CA GLN A 161 25.48 20.41 -11.31
C GLN A 161 25.86 20.13 -9.86
N ALA A 162 24.92 20.36 -8.94
CA ALA A 162 25.15 20.27 -7.49
C ALA A 162 24.58 18.99 -6.83
N SER A 163 24.04 18.04 -7.60
CA SER A 163 23.25 16.91 -7.10
C SER A 163 23.94 16.11 -5.99
N GLU A 164 25.18 15.65 -6.19
CA GLU A 164 25.91 14.86 -5.18
C GLU A 164 26.18 15.66 -3.89
N SER A 165 26.48 16.95 -4.01
CA SER A 165 26.74 17.82 -2.86
C SER A 165 25.45 18.12 -2.10
N LEU A 166 24.33 18.34 -2.80
CA LEU A 166 23.00 18.48 -2.21
C LEU A 166 22.58 17.22 -1.48
N LEU A 167 22.75 16.04 -2.07
CA LEU A 167 22.43 14.75 -1.43
C LEU A 167 23.22 14.55 -0.14
N THR A 168 24.53 14.80 -0.19
CA THR A 168 25.40 14.66 0.97
C THR A 168 25.02 15.66 2.07
N ARG A 169 24.67 16.90 1.69
CA ARG A 169 24.27 17.94 2.64
C ARG A 169 22.91 17.66 3.27
N ALA A 170 21.96 17.16 2.48
CA ALA A 170 20.65 16.74 2.95
C ALA A 170 20.76 15.62 4.01
N ARG A 171 21.59 14.60 3.74
CA ARG A 171 21.91 13.53 4.71
C ARG A 171 22.51 14.09 6.02
N CYS A 172 23.41 15.07 5.91
CA CYS A 172 23.97 15.76 7.08
C CYS A 172 22.90 16.52 7.88
N TYR A 173 21.99 17.24 7.20
CA TYR A 173 20.88 17.92 7.87
C TYR A 173 19.92 16.94 8.56
N GLY A 174 19.62 15.80 7.92
CA GLY A 174 18.85 14.71 8.51
C GLY A 174 19.48 14.19 9.80
N PHE A 175 20.80 13.95 9.78
CA PHE A 175 21.55 13.53 10.97
C PHE A 175 21.52 14.58 12.11
N LEU A 176 21.54 15.87 11.77
CA LEU A 176 21.39 16.96 12.74
C LEU A 176 19.95 17.19 13.21
N GLY A 177 18.97 16.45 12.69
CA GLY A 177 17.55 16.63 13.00
C GLY A 177 16.90 17.83 12.31
N GLN A 178 17.60 18.48 11.38
CA GLN A 178 17.07 19.60 10.59
C GLN A 178 16.25 19.07 9.39
N LYS A 179 15.11 18.45 9.70
CA LYS A 179 14.28 17.72 8.72
C LYS A 179 13.84 18.59 7.54
N LYS A 180 13.40 19.83 7.81
CA LYS A 180 12.91 20.75 6.76
C LYS A 180 13.99 21.18 5.77
N THR A 181 15.23 21.43 6.23
CA THR A 181 16.35 21.79 5.34
C THR A 181 16.84 20.58 4.56
N ALA A 182 16.85 19.39 5.16
CA ALA A 182 17.10 18.14 4.45
C ALA A 182 16.08 17.91 3.32
N MET A 183 14.79 18.08 3.61
CA MET A 183 13.72 17.99 2.61
C MET A 183 13.92 18.95 1.44
N PHE A 184 14.33 20.20 1.71
CA PHE A 184 14.57 21.19 0.67
C PHE A 184 15.68 20.74 -0.29
N ASP A 185 16.79 20.24 0.25
CA ASP A 185 17.91 19.77 -0.57
C ASP A 185 17.53 18.52 -1.37
N PHE A 186 16.86 17.52 -0.77
CA PHE A 186 16.37 16.34 -1.50
C PHE A 186 15.37 16.71 -2.61
N ASN A 187 14.41 17.59 -2.32
CA ASN A 187 13.47 18.07 -3.33
C ASN A 187 14.15 18.85 -4.45
N SER A 188 15.24 19.57 -4.15
CA SER A 188 16.01 20.28 -5.17
C SER A 188 16.69 19.30 -6.12
N VAL A 189 17.23 18.19 -5.61
CA VAL A 189 17.79 17.11 -6.44
C VAL A 189 16.70 16.46 -7.28
N LEU A 190 15.56 16.09 -6.68
CA LEU A 190 14.47 15.41 -7.38
C LEU A 190 13.76 16.30 -8.43
N ARG A 191 13.85 17.62 -8.32
CA ARG A 191 13.38 18.54 -9.37
C ARG A 191 14.25 18.49 -10.62
N ALA A 192 15.56 18.28 -10.45
CA ALA A 192 16.51 18.17 -11.56
C ALA A 192 16.61 16.73 -12.09
N GLU A 193 16.57 15.76 -11.18
CA GLU A 193 16.73 14.33 -11.43
C GLU A 193 15.60 13.57 -10.71
N PRO A 194 14.39 13.47 -11.31
CA PRO A 194 13.24 12.81 -10.68
C PRO A 194 13.49 11.35 -10.29
N ASP A 195 14.34 10.66 -11.05
CA ASP A 195 14.69 9.25 -10.87
C ASP A 195 15.94 9.04 -10.00
N ASN A 196 16.36 10.06 -9.23
CA ASN A 196 17.53 9.92 -8.36
C ASN A 196 17.19 9.06 -7.13
N VAL A 197 17.61 7.79 -7.19
CA VAL A 197 17.35 6.77 -6.15
C VAL A 197 17.85 7.20 -4.76
N GLN A 198 19.03 7.80 -4.66
CA GLN A 198 19.58 8.24 -3.37
C GLN A 198 18.78 9.38 -2.76
N ALA A 199 18.21 10.25 -3.60
CA ALA A 199 17.38 11.35 -3.17
C ALA A 199 16.01 10.86 -2.68
N LEU A 200 15.39 9.91 -3.39
CA LEU A 200 14.15 9.25 -2.99
C LEU A 200 14.31 8.53 -1.64
N CYS A 201 15.34 7.68 -1.49
CA CYS A 201 15.62 7.01 -0.22
C CYS A 201 15.88 8.01 0.91
N GLY A 202 16.71 9.02 0.65
CA GLY A 202 17.03 10.05 1.64
C GLY A 202 15.80 10.83 2.09
N ARG A 203 14.90 11.18 1.15
CA ARG A 203 13.64 11.88 1.42
C ARG A 203 12.68 11.00 2.21
N ALA A 204 12.56 9.72 1.86
CA ALA A 204 11.74 8.76 2.59
C ALA A 204 12.13 8.65 4.07
N LEU A 205 13.44 8.64 4.38
CA LEU A 205 13.90 8.63 5.78
C LEU A 205 13.52 9.90 6.54
N VAL A 206 13.53 11.05 5.86
CA VAL A 206 13.10 12.31 6.45
C VAL A 206 11.59 12.33 6.65
N HIS A 207 10.80 11.78 5.71
CA HIS A 207 9.36 11.58 5.86
C HIS A 207 9.02 10.70 7.06
N LEU A 208 9.71 9.56 7.26
CA LEU A 208 9.56 8.74 8.47
C LEU A 208 9.85 9.55 9.73
N ALA A 209 10.92 10.36 9.72
CA ALA A 209 11.23 11.20 10.86
C ALA A 209 10.19 12.31 11.08
N LEU A 210 9.40 12.68 10.08
CA LEU A 210 8.31 13.66 10.16
C LEU A 210 6.95 13.01 10.47
N ASP A 211 6.92 11.73 10.84
CA ASP A 211 5.70 10.95 11.06
C ASP A 211 4.78 10.90 9.82
N GLN A 212 5.40 10.86 8.63
CA GLN A 212 4.76 10.73 7.32
C GLN A 212 5.11 9.39 6.66
N PRO A 213 4.64 8.24 7.20
CA PRO A 213 5.03 6.93 6.69
C PRO A 213 4.51 6.65 5.27
N GLN A 214 3.36 7.20 4.88
CA GLN A 214 2.81 6.98 3.55
C GLN A 214 3.70 7.61 2.46
N ASP A 215 4.08 8.89 2.64
CA ASP A 215 4.99 9.58 1.71
C ASP A 215 6.35 8.86 1.62
N ALA A 216 6.83 8.32 2.75
CA ALA A 216 8.05 7.52 2.76
C ALA A 216 7.93 6.22 1.95
N VAL A 217 6.80 5.53 2.06
CA VAL A 217 6.52 4.30 1.30
C VAL A 217 6.43 4.60 -0.19
N ASP A 218 5.79 5.70 -0.59
CA ASP A 218 5.66 6.09 -1.99
C ASP A 218 7.04 6.43 -2.62
N ASP A 219 7.91 7.10 -1.87
CA ASP A 219 9.29 7.37 -2.28
C ASP A 219 10.12 6.08 -2.39
N VAL A 220 10.03 5.18 -1.40
CA VAL A 220 10.74 3.90 -1.43
C VAL A 220 10.22 3.00 -2.55
N ALA A 221 8.90 2.97 -2.78
CA ALA A 221 8.30 2.23 -3.89
C ALA A 221 8.84 2.73 -5.23
N SER A 222 8.92 4.04 -5.42
CA SER A 222 9.51 4.66 -6.61
C SER A 222 10.99 4.32 -6.76
N ALA A 223 11.76 4.36 -5.67
CA ALA A 223 13.18 4.01 -5.66
C ALA A 223 13.41 2.52 -6.00
N LEU A 224 12.57 1.62 -5.47
CA LEU A 224 12.65 0.18 -5.72
C LEU A 224 12.35 -0.16 -7.18
N LYS A 225 11.44 0.56 -7.84
CA LYS A 225 11.20 0.40 -9.29
C LYS A 225 12.44 0.70 -10.13
N LEU A 226 13.30 1.61 -9.67
CA LEU A 226 14.49 2.07 -10.40
C LEU A 226 15.72 1.22 -10.09
N SER A 227 16.00 0.92 -8.81
CA SER A 227 17.20 0.18 -8.43
C SER A 227 17.05 -0.59 -7.10
N PRO A 228 16.50 -1.81 -7.11
CA PRO A 228 16.39 -2.64 -5.91
C PRO A 228 17.75 -2.91 -5.24
N VAL A 229 18.81 -3.06 -6.05
CA VAL A 229 20.17 -3.41 -5.60
C VAL A 229 20.77 -2.33 -4.70
N THR A 230 20.39 -1.06 -4.91
CA THR A 230 20.88 0.05 -4.08
C THR A 230 19.97 0.32 -2.89
N VAL A 231 18.65 0.19 -3.06
CA VAL A 231 17.66 0.51 -2.03
C VAL A 231 17.60 -0.55 -0.92
N VAL A 232 17.66 -1.84 -1.25
CA VAL A 232 17.56 -2.92 -0.26
C VAL A 232 18.64 -2.83 0.82
N PRO A 233 19.94 -2.67 0.49
CA PRO A 233 20.97 -2.47 1.52
C PRO A 233 20.77 -1.21 2.35
N GLU A 234 20.28 -0.12 1.74
CA GLU A 234 19.97 1.11 2.49
C GLU A 234 18.87 0.86 3.53
N ILE A 235 17.79 0.15 3.18
CA ILE A 235 16.71 -0.21 4.11
C ILE A 235 17.21 -1.17 5.20
N CYS A 236 18.01 -2.18 4.85
CA CYS A 236 18.58 -3.12 5.83
C CYS A 236 19.54 -2.44 6.81
N SER A 237 20.10 -1.28 6.48
CA SER A 237 20.98 -0.50 7.36
C SER A 237 20.22 0.34 8.39
N LEU A 238 18.90 0.44 8.28
CA LEU A 238 18.06 1.24 9.16
C LEU A 238 17.86 0.57 10.53
N LYS A 239 17.30 1.34 11.47
CA LYS A 239 16.83 0.78 12.73
C LYS A 239 15.65 -0.18 12.49
N PRO A 240 15.51 -1.25 13.29
CA PRO A 240 14.42 -2.22 13.13
C PRO A 240 13.02 -1.59 13.09
N GLU A 241 12.78 -0.54 13.88
CA GLU A 241 11.50 0.19 13.90
C GLU A 241 11.19 0.85 12.55
N ALA A 242 12.17 1.55 11.97
CA ALA A 242 12.00 2.20 10.67
C ALA A 242 11.89 1.17 9.54
N GLN A 243 12.69 0.09 9.62
CA GLN A 243 12.60 -1.02 8.69
C GLN A 243 11.21 -1.66 8.70
N ALA A 244 10.64 -1.93 9.88
CA ALA A 244 9.29 -2.50 10.02
C ALA A 244 8.20 -1.57 9.47
N LEU A 245 8.30 -0.25 9.69
CA LEU A 245 7.35 0.71 9.11
C LEU A 245 7.40 0.71 7.58
N ILE A 246 8.61 0.70 6.99
CA ILE A 246 8.76 0.66 5.53
C ILE A 246 8.25 -0.67 4.98
N THR A 247 8.66 -1.82 5.54
CA THR A 247 8.27 -3.14 5.00
C THR A 247 6.77 -3.38 5.12
N GLN A 248 6.16 -3.02 6.26
CA GLN A 248 4.72 -3.12 6.44
C GLN A 248 3.98 -2.17 5.50
N GLY A 249 4.45 -0.92 5.35
CA GLY A 249 3.88 0.06 4.44
C GLY A 249 3.94 -0.42 2.98
N LEU A 250 5.11 -0.89 2.54
CA LEU A 250 5.30 -1.47 1.20
C LEU A 250 4.38 -2.67 0.96
N TYR A 251 4.21 -3.56 1.96
CA TYR A 251 3.27 -4.67 1.86
C TYR A 251 1.84 -4.20 1.65
N THR A 252 1.37 -3.25 2.45
CA THR A 252 0.01 -2.70 2.31
C THR A 252 -0.17 -1.99 0.97
N HIS A 253 0.84 -1.25 0.52
CA HIS A 253 0.85 -0.58 -0.78
C HIS A 253 0.78 -1.59 -1.93
N CYS A 254 1.59 -2.66 -1.89
CA CYS A 254 1.56 -3.72 -2.90
C CYS A 254 0.20 -4.43 -2.94
N ARG A 255 -0.40 -4.75 -1.77
CA ARG A 255 -1.73 -5.38 -1.72
C ARG A 255 -2.83 -4.48 -2.25
N ALA A 256 -2.77 -3.18 -1.94
CA ALA A 256 -3.74 -2.21 -2.42
C ALA A 256 -3.64 -2.05 -3.95
N LEU A 257 -2.42 -1.88 -4.48
CA LEU A 257 -2.18 -1.81 -5.92
C LEU A 257 -2.63 -3.08 -6.64
N LEU A 258 -2.25 -4.26 -6.13
CA LEU A 258 -2.66 -5.54 -6.72
C LEU A 258 -4.19 -5.69 -6.73
N SER A 259 -4.87 -5.31 -5.64
CA SER A 259 -6.34 -5.35 -5.57
C SER A 259 -6.97 -4.40 -6.59
N GLN A 260 -6.47 -3.17 -6.71
CA GLN A 260 -6.97 -2.18 -7.67
C GLN A 260 -6.81 -2.65 -9.12
N LEU A 261 -5.68 -3.30 -9.44
CA LEU A 261 -5.42 -3.86 -10.77
C LEU A 261 -6.39 -4.98 -11.12
N LEU A 262 -6.70 -5.85 -10.16
CA LEU A 262 -7.68 -6.93 -10.33
C LEU A 262 -9.11 -6.39 -10.52
N ASP A 263 -9.48 -5.35 -9.77
CA ASP A 263 -10.82 -4.73 -9.86
C ASP A 263 -11.01 -3.99 -11.20
N ALA A 264 -9.97 -3.33 -11.70
CA ALA A 264 -10.04 -2.61 -12.97
C ALA A 264 -10.09 -3.52 -14.21
N ARG A 265 -9.78 -4.83 -14.06
CA ARG A 265 -9.58 -5.80 -15.17
C ARG A 265 -8.71 -5.26 -16.31
N VAL A 266 -7.81 -4.33 -16.00
CA VAL A 266 -6.87 -3.79 -16.98
C VAL A 266 -5.78 -4.85 -17.16
N PRO A 267 -5.45 -5.25 -18.40
CA PRO A 267 -4.31 -6.13 -18.63
C PRO A 267 -3.08 -5.50 -17.98
N LEU A 268 -2.44 -6.27 -17.11
CA LEU A 268 -1.31 -5.84 -16.31
C LEU A 268 -0.26 -5.15 -17.20
N GLY A 269 -0.09 -3.83 -17.04
CA GLY A 269 0.94 -3.10 -17.76
C GLY A 269 2.32 -3.55 -17.28
N ASP A 270 3.22 -3.86 -18.21
CA ASP A 270 4.55 -4.41 -17.92
C ASP A 270 5.35 -3.61 -16.86
N LYS A 271 5.12 -2.30 -16.77
CA LYS A 271 5.81 -1.43 -15.82
C LYS A 271 5.29 -1.54 -14.39
N ASP A 272 3.97 -1.71 -14.22
CA ASP A 272 3.36 -1.79 -12.89
C ASP A 272 3.60 -3.16 -12.26
N THR A 273 3.58 -4.23 -13.07
CA THR A 273 3.98 -5.58 -12.64
C THR A 273 5.44 -5.65 -12.28
N GLN A 274 6.34 -5.10 -13.10
CA GLN A 274 7.77 -5.04 -12.77
C GLN A 274 8.00 -4.29 -11.46
N GLY A 275 7.25 -3.22 -11.20
CA GLY A 275 7.33 -2.51 -9.93
C GLY A 275 6.84 -3.34 -8.73
N LEU A 276 5.71 -4.03 -8.87
CA LEU A 276 5.20 -4.93 -7.83
C LEU A 276 6.16 -6.07 -7.54
N LEU A 277 6.73 -6.70 -8.56
CA LEU A 277 7.75 -7.75 -8.42
C LEU A 277 9.00 -7.22 -7.71
N ALA A 278 9.50 -6.06 -8.14
CA ALA A 278 10.68 -5.43 -7.52
C ALA A 278 10.47 -5.17 -6.03
N MET A 279 9.28 -4.70 -5.64
CA MET A 279 8.91 -4.48 -4.25
C MET A 279 8.74 -5.80 -3.47
N GLY A 280 8.05 -6.80 -4.04
CA GLY A 280 7.85 -8.11 -3.43
C GLY A 280 9.17 -8.85 -3.19
N GLU A 281 10.07 -8.86 -4.17
CA GLU A 281 11.42 -9.41 -4.01
C GLU A 281 12.25 -8.64 -2.98
N ALA A 282 12.15 -7.32 -2.96
CA ALA A 282 12.85 -6.49 -1.99
C ALA A 282 12.43 -6.82 -0.56
N LEU A 283 11.13 -7.00 -0.30
CA LEU A 283 10.62 -7.41 1.02
C LEU A 283 11.25 -8.72 1.51
N ILE A 284 11.35 -9.72 0.63
CA ILE A 284 11.99 -11.01 0.96
C ILE A 284 13.51 -10.84 1.19
N LYS A 285 14.18 -10.01 0.38
CA LYS A 285 15.62 -9.74 0.55
C LYS A 285 15.92 -8.97 1.85
N ILE A 286 14.98 -8.15 2.31
CA ILE A 286 15.09 -7.39 3.56
C ILE A 286 14.87 -8.31 4.78
N ASP A 287 13.85 -9.17 4.74
CA ASP A 287 13.54 -10.12 5.81
C ASP A 287 12.98 -11.42 5.24
N ALA A 288 13.85 -12.42 5.04
CA ALA A 288 13.45 -13.69 4.42
C ALA A 288 12.57 -14.57 5.33
N GLY A 289 12.48 -14.27 6.63
CA GLY A 289 11.80 -15.10 7.62
C GLY A 289 10.29 -14.90 7.70
N GLN A 290 9.75 -13.87 7.07
CA GLN A 290 8.33 -13.55 7.13
C GLN A 290 7.54 -14.27 6.04
N PRO A 291 6.57 -15.14 6.38
CA PRO A 291 5.79 -15.87 5.39
C PRO A 291 4.88 -14.96 4.56
N SER A 292 4.47 -13.80 5.10
CA SER A 292 3.64 -12.80 4.43
C SER A 292 4.28 -12.23 3.17
N TRP A 293 5.60 -12.06 3.14
CA TRP A 293 6.31 -11.53 1.97
C TRP A 293 6.35 -12.54 0.83
N HIS A 294 6.58 -13.81 1.16
CA HIS A 294 6.54 -14.90 0.17
C HIS A 294 5.12 -15.06 -0.38
N MET A 295 4.08 -15.00 0.47
CA MET A 295 2.69 -15.05 0.03
C MET A 295 2.33 -13.88 -0.89
N LEU A 296 2.75 -12.66 -0.57
CA LEU A 296 2.54 -11.49 -1.45
C LEU A 296 3.22 -11.70 -2.81
N LEU A 297 4.47 -12.18 -2.84
CA LEU A 297 5.17 -12.44 -4.10
C LEU A 297 4.49 -13.56 -4.90
N THR A 298 4.01 -14.62 -4.24
CA THR A 298 3.19 -15.67 -4.86
C THR A 298 1.92 -15.08 -5.49
N ASP A 299 1.23 -14.17 -4.82
CA ASP A 299 0.02 -13.52 -5.35
C ASP A 299 0.34 -12.67 -6.59
N ILE A 300 1.45 -11.91 -6.58
CA ILE A 300 1.90 -11.11 -7.72
C ILE A 300 2.29 -12.00 -8.91
N LEU A 301 3.06 -13.06 -8.69
CA LEU A 301 3.48 -14.00 -9.74
C LEU A 301 2.29 -14.76 -10.32
N THR A 302 1.31 -15.12 -9.49
CA THR A 302 0.07 -15.77 -9.93
C THR A 302 -0.74 -14.83 -10.83
N ALA A 303 -0.84 -13.55 -10.48
CA ALA A 303 -1.51 -12.56 -11.32
C ALA A 303 -0.80 -12.35 -12.67
N GLN A 304 0.52 -12.47 -12.72
CA GLN A 304 1.32 -12.38 -13.94
C GLN A 304 1.25 -13.65 -14.82
N GLY A 305 0.92 -14.81 -14.23
CA GLY A 305 0.88 -16.11 -14.91
C GLY A 305 2.14 -16.98 -14.72
N SER A 306 3.09 -16.57 -13.87
CA SER A 306 4.33 -17.31 -13.56
C SER A 306 4.12 -18.33 -12.43
N TYR A 307 3.35 -19.39 -12.69
CA TYR A 307 2.88 -20.31 -11.64
C TYR A 307 3.98 -21.17 -11.00
N GLU A 308 4.98 -21.60 -11.77
CA GLU A 308 6.08 -22.43 -11.23
C GLU A 308 6.93 -21.63 -10.22
N GLU A 309 7.29 -20.39 -10.56
CA GLU A 309 8.03 -19.52 -9.66
C GLU A 309 7.21 -19.20 -8.40
N ALA A 310 5.91 -18.94 -8.56
CA ALA A 310 4.99 -18.68 -7.46
C ALA A 310 4.96 -19.85 -6.44
N GLU A 311 4.96 -21.09 -6.92
CA GLU A 311 4.98 -22.29 -6.07
C GLU A 311 6.30 -22.44 -5.31
N THR A 312 7.44 -22.15 -5.96
CA THR A 312 8.76 -22.22 -5.28
C THR A 312 8.87 -21.23 -4.12
N HIS A 313 8.29 -20.03 -4.27
CA HIS A 313 8.25 -19.03 -3.22
C HIS A 313 7.27 -19.41 -2.11
N LEU A 314 6.12 -19.98 -2.46
CA LEU A 314 5.15 -20.47 -1.50
C LEU A 314 5.73 -21.59 -0.63
N HIS A 315 6.50 -22.53 -1.22
CA HIS A 315 7.19 -23.57 -0.47
C HIS A 315 8.20 -23.02 0.55
N LYS A 316 8.80 -21.86 0.30
CA LYS A 316 9.67 -21.19 1.28
C LYS A 316 8.88 -20.60 2.45
N ALA A 317 7.61 -20.26 2.24
CA ALA A 317 6.69 -19.79 3.28
C ALA A 317 6.10 -20.93 4.14
N LEU A 318 6.04 -22.14 3.58
CA LEU A 318 5.48 -23.32 4.24
C LEU A 318 6.52 -23.92 5.20
N HIS A 319 6.50 -23.50 6.47
CA HIS A 319 7.29 -24.15 7.51
C HIS A 319 6.68 -25.53 7.87
N PRO A 320 7.50 -26.58 8.08
CA PRO A 320 7.02 -27.93 8.39
C PRO A 320 6.19 -28.06 9.68
N THR A 321 6.27 -27.08 10.57
CA THR A 321 5.73 -27.13 11.93
C THR A 321 4.33 -26.53 12.08
N SER A 322 3.87 -25.71 11.12
CA SER A 322 2.49 -25.23 11.06
C SER A 322 2.20 -24.67 9.66
N LEU A 323 1.40 -25.39 8.88
CA LEU A 323 0.89 -24.89 7.60
C LEU A 323 -0.11 -23.77 7.90
N SER A 324 0.20 -22.54 7.51
CA SER A 324 -0.79 -21.46 7.53
C SER A 324 -1.90 -21.79 6.52
N GLU A 325 -3.16 -21.72 6.95
CA GLU A 325 -4.33 -21.93 6.07
C GLU A 325 -4.27 -21.03 4.83
N ALA A 326 -3.74 -19.80 4.98
CA ALA A 326 -3.54 -18.83 3.90
C ALA A 326 -2.53 -19.30 2.85
N ALA A 327 -1.48 -20.00 3.27
CA ALA A 327 -0.49 -20.56 2.36
C ALA A 327 -1.04 -21.82 1.65
N GLN A 328 -1.79 -22.66 2.37
CA GLN A 328 -2.46 -23.82 1.78
C GLN A 328 -3.50 -23.43 0.73
N ALA A 329 -4.27 -22.37 0.96
CA ALA A 329 -5.21 -21.82 0.00
C ALA A 329 -4.53 -21.33 -1.29
N ARG A 330 -3.39 -20.64 -1.17
CA ARG A 330 -2.58 -20.22 -2.33
C ARG A 330 -2.01 -21.41 -3.10
N LEU A 331 -1.64 -22.50 -2.41
CA LEU A 331 -1.22 -23.73 -3.08
C LEU A 331 -2.39 -24.36 -3.85
N GLY A 332 -3.58 -24.39 -3.25
CA GLY A 332 -4.80 -24.81 -3.92
C GLY A 332 -5.11 -23.97 -5.16
N LEU A 333 -4.95 -22.64 -5.06
CA LEU A 333 -5.11 -21.72 -6.19
C LEU A 333 -4.13 -22.04 -7.34
N LEU A 334 -2.85 -22.24 -7.04
CA LEU A 334 -1.84 -22.59 -8.04
C LEU A 334 -2.14 -23.94 -8.71
N ARG A 335 -2.62 -24.92 -7.95
CA ARG A 335 -3.06 -26.22 -8.49
C ARG A 335 -4.26 -26.08 -9.42
N LEU A 336 -5.21 -25.19 -9.11
CA LEU A 336 -6.31 -24.87 -10.01
C LEU A 336 -5.81 -24.30 -11.34
N LYS A 337 -4.85 -23.38 -11.30
CA LYS A 337 -4.21 -22.82 -12.50
C LYS A 337 -3.47 -23.87 -13.32
N LYS A 338 -3.00 -24.95 -12.69
CA LYS A 338 -2.41 -26.14 -13.34
C LYS A 338 -3.45 -27.17 -13.80
N GLY A 339 -4.73 -26.98 -13.51
CA GLY A 339 -5.85 -27.84 -13.93
C GLY A 339 -6.32 -28.87 -12.90
N ASP A 340 -5.72 -28.93 -11.70
CA ASP A 340 -6.11 -29.86 -10.64
C ASP A 340 -7.20 -29.23 -9.75
N VAL A 341 -8.45 -29.39 -10.18
CA VAL A 341 -9.63 -28.84 -9.49
C VAL A 341 -9.86 -29.50 -8.10
N PRO A 342 -9.77 -30.83 -7.93
CA PRO A 342 -9.99 -31.46 -6.61
C PRO A 342 -8.97 -31.01 -5.55
N ALA A 343 -7.69 -30.91 -5.90
CA ALA A 343 -6.70 -30.44 -4.95
C ALA A 343 -6.87 -28.94 -4.62
N ALA A 344 -7.42 -28.17 -5.57
CA ALA A 344 -7.74 -26.76 -5.37
C ALA A 344 -8.89 -26.55 -4.38
N THR A 345 -9.99 -27.30 -4.52
CA THR A 345 -11.13 -27.20 -3.59
C THR A 345 -10.71 -27.55 -2.17
N GLN A 346 -9.91 -28.60 -1.99
CA GLN A 346 -9.37 -29.00 -0.69
C GLN A 346 -8.48 -27.91 -0.05
N GLY A 347 -7.69 -27.20 -0.85
CA GLY A 347 -6.83 -26.13 -0.36
C GLY A 347 -7.59 -24.85 0.02
N LEU A 348 -8.54 -24.45 -0.82
CA LEU A 348 -9.27 -23.18 -0.66
C LEU A 348 -10.39 -23.24 0.38
N GLN A 349 -10.97 -24.43 0.63
CA GLN A 349 -12.05 -24.58 1.62
C GLN A 349 -11.60 -24.21 3.05
N CYS A 350 -10.31 -24.35 3.36
CA CYS A 350 -9.75 -24.01 4.67
C CYS A 350 -10.01 -22.54 5.06
N LEU A 351 -9.96 -21.61 4.09
CA LEU A 351 -10.19 -20.18 4.35
C LEU A 351 -11.67 -19.79 4.38
N ALA A 352 -12.57 -20.65 3.90
CA ALA A 352 -13.98 -20.28 3.69
C ALA A 352 -14.70 -19.92 4.99
N GLU A 353 -14.29 -20.49 6.12
CA GLU A 353 -14.84 -20.21 7.44
C GLU A 353 -13.91 -19.37 8.33
N THR A 354 -12.61 -19.28 8.01
CA THR A 354 -11.61 -18.63 8.88
C THR A 354 -11.24 -17.22 8.44
N ASP A 355 -10.98 -17.00 7.14
CA ASP A 355 -10.66 -15.68 6.58
C ASP A 355 -11.33 -15.49 5.20
N THR A 356 -12.57 -15.02 5.27
CA THR A 356 -13.38 -14.71 4.08
C THR A 356 -12.77 -13.58 3.24
N TRP A 357 -12.01 -12.66 3.84
CA TRP A 357 -11.41 -11.55 3.11
C TRP A 357 -10.25 -12.03 2.24
N ASP A 358 -9.35 -12.84 2.78
CA ASP A 358 -8.24 -13.40 1.99
C ASP A 358 -8.75 -14.33 0.89
N LEU A 359 -9.75 -15.18 1.18
CA LEU A 359 -10.39 -16.00 0.15
C LEU A 359 -11.04 -15.16 -0.95
N SER A 360 -11.77 -14.10 -0.60
CA SER A 360 -12.39 -13.21 -1.60
C SER A 360 -11.35 -12.54 -2.52
N PHE A 361 -10.16 -12.24 -1.99
CA PHE A 361 -9.04 -11.75 -2.79
C PHE A 361 -8.52 -12.84 -3.74
N LEU A 362 -8.29 -14.07 -3.26
CA LEU A 362 -7.81 -15.17 -4.10
C LEU A 362 -8.80 -15.52 -5.22
N LEU A 363 -10.11 -15.49 -4.94
CA LEU A 363 -11.14 -15.74 -5.96
C LEU A 363 -11.17 -14.67 -7.07
N ARG A 364 -10.66 -13.46 -6.83
CA ARG A 364 -10.51 -12.42 -7.87
C ARG A 364 -9.38 -12.72 -8.85
N LEU A 365 -8.40 -13.55 -8.48
CA LEU A 365 -7.34 -14.03 -9.37
C LEU A 365 -7.83 -15.10 -10.36
N LEU A 366 -9.07 -15.57 -10.21
CA LEU A 366 -9.68 -16.61 -11.04
C LEU A 366 -10.57 -16.04 -12.14
N GLU A 367 -10.44 -16.64 -13.31
CA GLU A 367 -11.35 -16.42 -14.43
C GLU A 367 -12.76 -16.93 -14.09
N ALA A 368 -13.77 -16.50 -14.85
CA ALA A 368 -15.15 -16.92 -14.62
C ALA A 368 -15.34 -18.44 -14.83
N SER A 369 -14.63 -19.02 -15.80
CA SER A 369 -14.61 -20.47 -16.09
C SER A 369 -14.01 -21.27 -14.93
N GLU A 370 -12.88 -20.82 -14.39
CA GLU A 370 -12.20 -21.44 -13.24
C GLU A 370 -13.03 -21.33 -11.96
N ARG A 371 -13.70 -20.20 -11.75
CA ARG A 371 -14.65 -20.06 -10.63
C ARG A 371 -15.82 -21.02 -10.78
N GLN A 372 -16.34 -21.21 -11.99
CA GLN A 372 -17.43 -22.14 -12.24
C GLN A 372 -17.00 -23.61 -12.04
N SER A 373 -15.80 -24.00 -12.45
CA SER A 373 -15.30 -25.37 -12.21
C SER A 373 -15.05 -25.61 -10.72
N LEU A 374 -14.50 -24.62 -10.02
CA LEU A 374 -14.28 -24.68 -8.57
C LEU A 374 -15.60 -24.77 -7.79
N THR A 375 -16.63 -24.01 -8.18
CA THR A 375 -17.94 -24.09 -7.52
C THR A 375 -18.61 -25.42 -7.73
N GLN A 376 -18.57 -25.96 -8.95
CA GLN A 376 -19.11 -27.28 -9.27
C GLN A 376 -18.43 -28.37 -8.43
N ALA A 377 -17.09 -28.39 -8.40
CA ALA A 377 -16.35 -29.37 -7.61
C ALA A 377 -16.62 -29.22 -6.10
N ALA A 378 -16.67 -27.98 -5.58
CA ALA A 378 -17.00 -27.74 -4.18
C ALA A 378 -18.42 -28.20 -3.83
N THR A 379 -19.41 -27.98 -4.71
CA THR A 379 -20.77 -28.47 -4.48
C THR A 379 -20.87 -29.98 -4.51
N GLN A 380 -20.14 -30.64 -5.41
CA GLN A 380 -20.13 -32.11 -5.50
C GLN A 380 -19.54 -32.73 -4.25
N GLU A 381 -18.38 -32.24 -3.79
CA GLU A 381 -17.75 -32.71 -2.55
C GLU A 381 -18.58 -32.38 -1.30
N ALA A 382 -19.22 -31.22 -1.26
CA ALA A 382 -20.15 -30.89 -0.19
C ALA A 382 -21.34 -31.87 -0.15
N SER A 383 -21.95 -32.17 -1.30
CA SER A 383 -23.07 -33.13 -1.36
C SER A 383 -22.66 -34.55 -0.98
N SER A 384 -21.50 -35.03 -1.45
CA SER A 384 -21.01 -36.37 -1.11
C SER A 384 -20.73 -36.52 0.39
N LEU A 385 -20.18 -35.48 1.03
CA LEU A 385 -19.90 -35.46 2.46
C LEU A 385 -21.17 -35.37 3.31
N LEU A 386 -22.20 -34.64 2.85
CA LEU A 386 -23.50 -34.59 3.52
C LEU A 386 -24.23 -35.93 3.43
N ASP A 387 -24.23 -36.57 2.26
CA ASP A 387 -24.80 -37.92 2.07
C ASP A 387 -24.06 -38.96 2.92
N ALA A 388 -22.75 -38.77 3.14
CA ALA A 388 -21.94 -39.59 4.04
C ALA A 388 -22.12 -39.26 5.53
N GLY A 389 -22.94 -38.26 5.89
CA GLY A 389 -23.22 -37.87 7.28
C GLY A 389 -22.06 -37.12 7.95
N GLN A 390 -21.21 -36.43 7.19
CA GLN A 390 -20.04 -35.67 7.68
C GLN A 390 -20.20 -34.14 7.50
N PRO A 391 -21.22 -33.51 8.12
CA PRO A 391 -21.54 -32.09 7.87
C PRO A 391 -20.43 -31.12 8.33
N LYS A 392 -19.61 -31.52 9.31
CA LYS A 392 -18.47 -30.69 9.77
C LYS A 392 -17.41 -30.48 8.69
N GLN A 393 -17.15 -31.50 7.88
CA GLN A 393 -16.19 -31.42 6.78
C GLN A 393 -16.83 -30.75 5.55
N ALA A 394 -18.12 -30.99 5.33
CA ALA A 394 -18.88 -30.39 4.23
C ALA A 394 -18.97 -28.85 4.33
N LEU A 395 -19.01 -28.29 5.54
CA LEU A 395 -19.24 -26.85 5.75
C LEU A 395 -18.23 -25.96 5.00
N GLY A 396 -16.94 -26.30 5.01
CA GLY A 396 -15.92 -25.52 4.30
C GLY A 396 -16.14 -25.51 2.80
N TYR A 397 -16.53 -26.65 2.22
CA TYR A 397 -16.88 -26.77 0.80
C TYR A 397 -18.17 -26.02 0.46
N CYS A 398 -19.20 -26.10 1.32
CA CYS A 398 -20.44 -25.34 1.17
C CYS A 398 -20.17 -23.83 1.13
N SER A 399 -19.36 -23.32 2.07
CA SER A 399 -19.02 -21.90 2.12
C SER A 399 -18.13 -21.46 0.96
N LEU A 400 -17.19 -22.31 0.51
CA LEU A 400 -16.41 -22.05 -0.69
C LEU A 400 -17.31 -21.94 -1.93
N ALA A 401 -18.31 -22.82 -2.07
CA ALA A 401 -19.26 -22.78 -3.18
C ALA A 401 -20.08 -21.48 -3.19
N VAL A 402 -20.54 -21.01 -2.03
CA VAL A 402 -21.26 -19.73 -1.90
C VAL A 402 -20.36 -18.54 -2.28
N LEU A 403 -19.12 -18.52 -1.81
CA LEU A 403 -18.19 -17.40 -2.05
C LEU A 403 -17.71 -17.34 -3.50
N ALA A 404 -17.41 -18.49 -4.12
CA ALA A 404 -16.93 -18.55 -5.49
C ALA A 404 -18.05 -18.44 -6.53
N GLY A 405 -19.23 -18.99 -6.22
CA GLY A 405 -20.39 -19.02 -7.10
C GLY A 405 -21.23 -17.76 -7.02
N GLY A 406 -21.02 -16.91 -6.00
CA GLY A 406 -21.96 -15.89 -5.62
C GLY A 406 -23.16 -16.48 -4.88
N SER A 407 -24.01 -15.62 -4.34
CA SER A 407 -25.17 -15.95 -3.50
C SER A 407 -26.31 -16.65 -4.24
N HIS A 408 -26.03 -17.47 -5.25
CA HIS A 408 -27.03 -18.26 -5.95
C HIS A 408 -27.78 -19.18 -5.00
N ALA A 409 -29.10 -19.27 -5.19
CA ALA A 409 -30.00 -20.01 -4.33
C ALA A 409 -29.60 -21.48 -4.08
N CYS A 410 -29.03 -22.16 -5.07
CA CYS A 410 -28.60 -23.56 -4.92
C CYS A 410 -27.47 -23.73 -3.89
N HIS A 411 -26.48 -22.84 -3.88
CA HIS A 411 -25.34 -22.91 -2.96
C HIS A 411 -25.75 -22.54 -1.54
N LEU A 412 -26.61 -21.52 -1.39
CA LEU A 412 -27.17 -21.11 -0.10
C LEU A 412 -28.02 -22.21 0.53
N ARG A 413 -28.86 -22.90 -0.26
CA ARG A 413 -29.63 -24.07 0.22
C ARG A 413 -28.74 -25.19 0.73
N LEU A 414 -27.69 -25.53 -0.02
CA LEU A 414 -26.73 -26.57 0.37
C LEU A 414 -25.98 -26.22 1.66
N ARG A 415 -25.60 -24.96 1.85
CA ARG A 415 -24.99 -24.51 3.10
C ARG A 415 -26.00 -24.48 4.25
N ALA A 416 -27.23 -24.05 4.01
CA ALA A 416 -28.28 -24.03 5.01
C ALA A 416 -28.62 -25.45 5.52
N SER A 417 -28.69 -26.46 4.64
CA SER A 417 -28.89 -27.85 5.04
C SER A 417 -27.72 -28.37 5.88
N CYS A 418 -26.48 -28.09 5.46
CA CYS A 418 -25.28 -28.43 6.23
C CYS A 418 -25.27 -27.78 7.62
N LEU A 419 -25.64 -26.50 7.73
CA LEU A 419 -25.70 -25.76 8.99
C LEU A 419 -26.82 -26.25 9.89
N ALA A 420 -27.95 -26.71 9.33
CA ALA A 420 -29.05 -27.31 10.06
C ALA A 420 -28.61 -28.60 10.77
N GLU A 421 -27.89 -29.49 10.07
CA GLU A 421 -27.30 -30.72 10.64
C GLU A 421 -26.26 -30.41 11.74
N LEU A 422 -25.56 -29.28 11.63
CA LEU A 422 -24.63 -28.78 12.65
C LEU A 422 -25.29 -28.01 13.80
N GLN A 423 -26.63 -27.88 13.78
CA GLN A 423 -27.41 -27.12 14.76
C GLN A 423 -27.07 -25.62 14.83
N GLN A 424 -26.49 -25.07 13.75
CA GLN A 424 -26.22 -23.62 13.61
C GLN A 424 -27.41 -22.92 12.96
N PHE A 425 -28.58 -23.00 13.61
CA PHE A 425 -29.86 -22.61 13.02
C PHE A 425 -29.94 -21.12 12.61
N ASP A 426 -29.33 -20.21 13.37
CA ASP A 426 -29.30 -18.78 13.03
C ASP A 426 -28.60 -18.50 11.70
N ARG A 427 -27.48 -19.18 11.43
CA ARG A 427 -26.73 -19.03 10.16
C ARG A 427 -27.50 -19.65 9.00
N ALA A 428 -28.10 -20.83 9.22
CA ALA A 428 -28.92 -21.50 8.23
C ALA A 428 -30.14 -20.66 7.83
N LEU A 429 -30.78 -19.99 8.78
CA LEU A 429 -31.91 -19.10 8.53
C LEU A 429 -31.51 -17.89 7.70
N ARG A 430 -30.36 -17.26 7.99
CA ARG A 430 -29.89 -16.12 7.18
C ARG A 430 -29.68 -16.51 5.72
N ASP A 431 -29.10 -17.68 5.47
CA ASP A 431 -28.92 -18.19 4.11
C ASP A 431 -30.27 -18.41 3.41
N LEU A 432 -31.25 -19.02 4.08
CA LEU A 432 -32.59 -19.23 3.53
C LEU A 432 -33.38 -17.94 3.33
N ASP A 433 -33.26 -16.97 4.24
CA ASP A 433 -33.90 -15.67 4.10
C ASP A 433 -33.34 -14.91 2.87
N CYS A 434 -32.03 -15.00 2.61
CA CYS A 434 -31.44 -14.48 1.36
C CYS A 434 -32.05 -15.15 0.13
N VAL A 435 -32.19 -16.48 0.13
CA VAL A 435 -32.83 -17.24 -0.99
C VAL A 435 -34.26 -16.77 -1.24
N LEU A 436 -35.03 -16.52 -0.17
CA LEU A 436 -36.43 -16.12 -0.28
C LEU A 436 -36.61 -14.65 -0.69
N GLN A 437 -35.63 -13.79 -0.40
CA GLN A 437 -35.60 -12.37 -0.81
C GLN A 437 -35.22 -12.18 -2.29
N GLU A 438 -34.37 -13.04 -2.86
CA GLU A 438 -33.88 -12.89 -4.24
C GLU A 438 -34.95 -13.07 -5.34
N GLY A 439 -36.22 -13.28 -4.98
CA GLY A 439 -37.35 -13.10 -5.89
C GLY A 439 -37.19 -13.90 -7.19
N LEU A 440 -36.98 -15.22 -7.08
CA LEU A 440 -37.13 -16.11 -8.22
C LEU A 440 -38.51 -15.84 -8.85
N GLY A 441 -38.54 -15.55 -10.16
CA GLY A 441 -39.78 -15.41 -10.91
C GLY A 441 -40.67 -16.66 -10.73
N ASP A 442 -41.93 -16.57 -11.12
CA ASP A 442 -42.97 -17.61 -10.93
C ASP A 442 -42.63 -19.03 -11.46
N SER A 443 -41.46 -19.25 -12.04
CA SER A 443 -41.04 -20.51 -12.66
C SER A 443 -40.73 -21.68 -11.70
N ASP A 444 -40.48 -21.45 -10.40
CA ASP A 444 -40.06 -22.52 -9.46
C ASP A 444 -40.86 -22.54 -8.12
N LEU A 445 -42.19 -22.41 -8.18
CA LEU A 445 -43.08 -22.47 -6.99
C LEU A 445 -42.85 -23.69 -6.06
N PRO A 446 -42.60 -24.92 -6.56
CA PRO A 446 -42.32 -26.09 -5.72
C PRO A 446 -41.12 -25.93 -4.79
N ARG A 447 -39.99 -25.44 -5.34
CA ARG A 447 -38.75 -25.25 -4.57
C ARG A 447 -38.92 -24.16 -3.51
N ARG A 448 -39.66 -23.11 -3.86
CA ARG A 448 -39.95 -22.02 -2.92
C ARG A 448 -40.81 -22.50 -1.74
N ALA A 449 -41.78 -23.39 -1.99
CA ALA A 449 -42.55 -24.01 -0.91
C ALA A 449 -41.65 -24.85 0.01
N GLU A 450 -40.69 -25.59 -0.55
CA GLU A 450 -39.71 -26.36 0.22
C GLU A 450 -38.75 -25.47 1.03
N ASP A 451 -38.33 -24.33 0.47
CA ASP A 451 -37.53 -23.33 1.18
C ASP A 451 -38.30 -22.77 2.39
N PHE A 452 -39.60 -22.45 2.23
CA PHE A 452 -40.45 -22.03 3.35
C PHE A 452 -40.67 -23.14 4.38
N CYS A 453 -40.83 -24.40 3.97
CA CYS A 453 -40.86 -25.54 4.89
C CYS A 453 -39.56 -25.66 5.69
N SER A 454 -38.41 -25.51 5.03
CA SER A 454 -37.09 -25.56 5.66
C SER A 454 -36.90 -24.41 6.65
N ARG A 455 -37.31 -23.19 6.27
CA ARG A 455 -37.33 -22.02 7.16
C ARG A 455 -38.20 -22.25 8.39
N GLY A 456 -39.41 -22.81 8.21
CA GLY A 456 -40.31 -23.12 9.30
C GLY A 456 -39.73 -24.14 10.28
N ARG A 457 -39.06 -25.19 9.77
CA ARG A 457 -38.35 -26.17 10.62
C ARG A 457 -37.25 -25.54 11.46
N LEU A 458 -36.42 -24.70 10.86
CA LEU A 458 -35.35 -24.01 11.57
C LEU A 458 -35.87 -23.04 12.64
N LEU A 459 -36.97 -22.32 12.36
CA LEU A 459 -37.62 -21.43 13.34
C LEU A 459 -38.18 -22.22 14.53
N LEU A 460 -38.76 -23.40 14.31
CA LEU A 460 -39.14 -24.29 15.40
C LEU A 460 -37.94 -24.73 16.24
N SER A 461 -36.81 -25.05 15.61
CA SER A 461 -35.58 -25.41 16.32
C SER A 461 -35.02 -24.26 17.18
N LEU A 462 -35.29 -23.01 16.81
CA LEU A 462 -34.97 -21.81 17.60
C LEU A 462 -36.05 -21.44 18.64
N GLY A 463 -37.20 -22.11 18.63
CA GLY A 463 -38.34 -21.82 19.50
C GLY A 463 -39.25 -20.67 19.04
N ASP A 464 -39.08 -20.16 17.81
CA ASP A 464 -39.99 -19.18 17.23
C ASP A 464 -41.19 -19.86 16.55
N GLU A 465 -42.16 -20.24 17.37
CA GLU A 465 -43.41 -20.86 16.92
C GLU A 465 -44.24 -19.94 16.00
N ALA A 466 -44.20 -18.63 16.23
CA ALA A 466 -44.99 -17.67 15.46
C ALA A 466 -44.43 -17.51 14.05
N GLY A 467 -43.11 -17.33 13.92
CA GLY A 467 -42.42 -17.29 12.64
C GLY A 467 -42.52 -18.60 11.88
N ALA A 468 -42.43 -19.74 12.58
CA ALA A 468 -42.59 -21.06 11.97
C ALA A 468 -43.99 -21.27 11.38
N ALA A 469 -45.04 -20.95 12.14
CA ALA A 469 -46.42 -21.04 11.65
C ALA A 469 -46.62 -20.17 10.40
N GLY A 470 -46.05 -18.95 10.39
CA GLY A 470 -46.05 -18.06 9.24
C GLY A 470 -45.38 -18.66 8.00
N ALA A 471 -44.18 -19.24 8.16
CA ALA A 471 -43.45 -19.88 7.07
C ALA A 471 -44.23 -21.07 6.48
N PHE A 472 -44.81 -21.92 7.34
CA PHE A 472 -45.61 -23.05 6.89
C PHE A 472 -46.91 -22.63 6.19
N THR A 473 -47.57 -21.55 6.65
CA THR A 473 -48.73 -21.01 5.93
C THR A 473 -48.37 -20.57 4.51
N GLU A 474 -47.23 -19.91 4.31
CA GLU A 474 -46.78 -19.51 2.97
C GLU A 474 -46.42 -20.72 2.10
N ALA A 475 -45.74 -21.73 2.65
CA ALA A 475 -45.46 -22.98 1.93
C ALA A 475 -46.75 -23.66 1.43
N LEU A 476 -47.77 -23.77 2.29
CA LEU A 476 -49.05 -24.39 1.96
C LEU A 476 -49.86 -23.58 0.93
N LYS A 477 -49.72 -22.25 0.92
CA LYS A 477 -50.34 -21.39 -0.11
C LYS A 477 -49.71 -21.60 -1.48
N LEU A 478 -48.38 -21.75 -1.54
CA LEU A 478 -47.64 -21.89 -2.80
C LEU A 478 -47.80 -23.29 -3.43
N ALA A 479 -47.58 -24.34 -2.65
CA ALA A 479 -47.68 -25.73 -3.14
C ALA A 479 -48.19 -26.67 -2.03
N PRO A 480 -49.53 -26.82 -1.88
CA PRO A 480 -50.12 -27.50 -0.73
C PRO A 480 -49.74 -28.99 -0.63
N THR A 481 -49.71 -29.73 -1.73
CA THR A 481 -49.41 -31.17 -1.73
C THR A 481 -47.96 -31.49 -1.35
N LEU A 482 -47.02 -30.72 -1.88
CA LEU A 482 -45.59 -30.84 -1.56
C LEU A 482 -45.27 -30.37 -0.14
N ALA A 483 -45.87 -29.25 0.28
CA ALA A 483 -45.72 -28.78 1.65
C ALA A 483 -46.27 -29.83 2.63
N GLN A 484 -47.44 -30.42 2.37
CA GLN A 484 -48.01 -31.49 3.20
C GLN A 484 -47.06 -32.69 3.36
N SER A 485 -46.51 -33.21 2.25
CA SER A 485 -45.61 -34.37 2.33
C SER A 485 -44.35 -34.05 3.16
N SER A 486 -43.74 -32.88 2.93
CA SER A 486 -42.55 -32.46 3.69
C SER A 486 -42.85 -32.27 5.18
N LEU A 487 -44.01 -31.69 5.50
CA LEU A 487 -44.48 -31.42 6.85
C LEU A 487 -44.83 -32.70 7.63
N TRP A 488 -45.36 -33.71 6.94
CA TRP A 488 -45.63 -35.01 7.55
C TRP A 488 -44.37 -35.79 7.89
N GLU A 489 -43.30 -35.67 7.08
CA GLU A 489 -42.01 -36.29 7.37
C GLU A 489 -41.31 -35.63 8.56
N GLN A 490 -41.17 -34.30 8.54
CA GLN A 490 -40.63 -33.53 9.66
C GLN A 490 -41.22 -32.11 9.67
N PRO A 491 -41.72 -31.59 10.81
CA PRO A 491 -41.66 -32.12 12.19
C PRO A 491 -42.79 -33.09 12.59
N GLY A 492 -43.67 -33.46 11.66
CA GLY A 492 -44.77 -34.42 11.88
C GLY A 492 -46.15 -33.77 11.98
N GLN A 493 -47.16 -34.51 11.53
CA GLN A 493 -48.55 -34.04 11.38
C GLN A 493 -49.14 -33.45 12.68
N ALA A 494 -49.00 -34.16 13.80
CA ALA A 494 -49.56 -33.75 15.09
C ALA A 494 -48.92 -32.46 15.62
N THR A 495 -47.61 -32.33 15.49
CA THR A 495 -46.84 -31.16 15.92
C THR A 495 -47.31 -29.91 15.21
N ILE A 496 -47.55 -30.00 13.90
CA ILE A 496 -47.96 -28.87 13.07
C ILE A 496 -49.43 -28.50 13.31
N ALA A 497 -50.31 -29.51 13.43
CA ALA A 497 -51.71 -29.27 13.75
C ALA A 497 -51.87 -28.57 15.11
N HIS A 498 -51.04 -28.94 16.09
CA HIS A 498 -50.97 -28.28 17.39
C HIS A 498 -50.45 -26.84 17.26
N LEU A 499 -49.34 -26.63 16.53
CA LEU A 499 -48.76 -25.29 16.28
C LEU A 499 -49.80 -24.33 15.68
N PHE A 500 -50.52 -24.74 14.64
CA PHE A 500 -51.57 -23.92 14.04
C PHE A 500 -52.76 -23.69 14.96
N LEU A 501 -53.12 -24.65 15.81
CA LEU A 501 -54.20 -24.49 16.79
C LEU A 501 -53.83 -23.43 17.83
N CYS A 502 -52.64 -23.52 18.43
CA CYS A 502 -52.14 -22.55 19.40
C CYS A 502 -52.06 -21.16 18.78
N ARG A 503 -51.44 -21.02 17.61
CA ARG A 503 -51.30 -19.71 16.96
C ARG A 503 -52.65 -19.12 16.54
N GLY A 504 -53.56 -19.95 16.04
CA GLY A 504 -54.92 -19.52 15.69
C GLY A 504 -55.74 -19.07 16.91
N GLN A 505 -55.51 -19.65 18.09
CA GLN A 505 -56.10 -19.18 19.35
C GLN A 505 -55.51 -17.83 19.77
N CYS A 506 -54.19 -17.65 19.71
CA CYS A 506 -53.54 -16.37 20.01
C CYS A 506 -54.06 -15.25 19.10
N TYR A 507 -54.19 -15.48 17.78
CA TYR A 507 -54.74 -14.49 16.86
C TYR A 507 -56.20 -14.13 17.16
N LEU A 508 -56.99 -15.09 17.65
CA LEU A 508 -58.37 -14.82 18.07
C LEU A 508 -58.42 -13.95 19.33
N GLU A 509 -57.54 -14.17 20.29
CA GLU A 509 -57.39 -13.32 21.49
C GLU A 509 -56.92 -11.90 21.12
N GLU A 510 -55.99 -11.78 20.16
CA GLU A 510 -55.52 -10.52 19.59
C GLU A 510 -56.55 -9.82 18.66
N ARG A 511 -57.74 -10.41 18.44
CA ARG A 511 -58.80 -9.95 17.52
C ARG A 511 -58.38 -9.87 16.03
N ARG A 512 -57.35 -10.61 15.62
CA ARG A 512 -56.86 -10.71 14.23
C ARG A 512 -57.57 -11.85 13.50
N PHE A 513 -58.88 -11.69 13.25
CA PHE A 513 -59.75 -12.76 12.75
C PHE A 513 -59.34 -13.36 11.40
N ALA A 514 -58.82 -12.55 10.48
CA ALA A 514 -58.39 -13.02 9.16
C ALA A 514 -57.22 -14.00 9.25
N GLU A 515 -56.24 -13.70 10.11
CA GLU A 515 -55.05 -14.52 10.30
C GLU A 515 -55.35 -15.78 11.12
N ALA A 516 -56.23 -15.67 12.12
CA ALA A 516 -56.78 -16.80 12.85
C ALA A 516 -57.49 -17.78 11.91
N TRP A 517 -58.24 -17.26 10.93
CA TRP A 517 -58.90 -18.06 9.90
C TRP A 517 -57.88 -18.79 9.01
N THR A 518 -56.89 -18.07 8.49
CA THR A 518 -55.84 -18.68 7.64
C THR A 518 -55.05 -19.75 8.38
N ALA A 519 -54.69 -19.52 9.65
CA ALA A 519 -53.97 -20.51 10.45
C ALA A 519 -54.81 -21.77 10.68
N ALA A 520 -56.12 -21.62 10.97
CA ALA A 520 -57.02 -22.76 11.12
C ALA A 520 -57.23 -23.52 9.80
N GLU A 521 -57.27 -22.82 8.67
CA GLU A 521 -57.38 -23.42 7.34
C GLU A 521 -56.11 -24.18 6.94
N SER A 522 -54.95 -23.56 7.10
CA SER A 522 -53.64 -24.20 6.86
C SER A 522 -53.44 -25.42 7.76
N GLY A 523 -53.82 -25.36 9.03
CA GLY A 523 -53.77 -26.52 9.93
C GLY A 523 -54.69 -27.66 9.47
N LEU A 524 -55.89 -27.36 8.97
CA LEU A 524 -56.82 -28.36 8.43
C LEU A 524 -56.37 -28.95 7.09
N LEU A 525 -55.55 -28.22 6.31
CA LEU A 525 -54.90 -28.78 5.14
C LEU A 525 -53.88 -29.86 5.52
N VAL A 526 -53.19 -29.74 6.67
CA VAL A 526 -52.22 -30.73 7.14
C VAL A 526 -52.88 -31.89 7.91
N ASP A 527 -53.91 -31.61 8.72
CA ASP A 527 -54.73 -32.63 9.38
C ASP A 527 -56.24 -32.32 9.26
N PRO A 528 -56.91 -32.91 8.24
CA PRO A 528 -58.35 -32.73 8.04
C PRO A 528 -59.21 -33.29 9.16
N SER A 529 -58.68 -34.20 9.99
CA SER A 529 -59.42 -34.89 11.05
C SER A 529 -59.36 -34.15 12.40
N HIS A 530 -58.47 -33.17 12.54
CA HIS A 530 -58.19 -32.49 13.80
C HIS A 530 -59.42 -31.75 14.39
N GLY A 531 -59.99 -32.30 15.47
CA GLY A 531 -61.20 -31.77 16.11
C GLY A 531 -61.02 -30.39 16.75
N GLY A 532 -59.81 -30.03 17.18
CA GLY A 532 -59.50 -28.72 17.77
C GLY A 532 -59.59 -27.58 16.74
N LEU A 533 -59.04 -27.79 15.56
CA LEU A 533 -59.01 -26.79 14.48
C LEU A 533 -60.40 -26.56 13.89
N LYS A 534 -61.23 -27.62 13.76
CA LYS A 534 -62.64 -27.50 13.35
C LYS A 534 -63.45 -26.64 14.33
N ARG A 535 -63.25 -26.83 15.64
CA ARG A 535 -63.89 -26.02 16.68
C ARG A 535 -63.43 -24.55 16.62
N LEU A 536 -62.14 -24.32 16.44
CA LEU A 536 -61.58 -22.96 16.28
C LEU A 536 -62.20 -22.25 15.06
N LYS A 537 -62.25 -22.90 13.89
CA LYS A 537 -62.86 -22.35 12.67
C LYS A 537 -64.34 -22.00 12.86
N ALA A 538 -65.10 -22.83 13.58
CA ALA A 538 -66.50 -22.55 13.92
C ALA A 538 -66.66 -21.36 14.89
N ARG A 539 -65.73 -21.20 15.85
CA ARG A 539 -65.74 -20.08 16.79
C ARG A 539 -65.44 -18.74 16.11
N ILE A 540 -64.44 -18.70 15.22
CA ILE A 540 -64.10 -17.50 14.43
C ILE A 540 -65.33 -17.00 13.65
N ARG A 541 -66.09 -17.91 13.00
CA ARG A 541 -67.33 -17.53 12.27
C ARG A 541 -68.41 -16.92 13.15
N ARG A 542 -68.55 -17.37 14.41
CA ARG A 542 -69.54 -16.83 15.34
C ARG A 542 -69.16 -15.42 15.80
N GLU A 543 -67.88 -15.20 16.11
CA GLU A 543 -67.41 -13.90 16.59
C GLU A 543 -67.37 -12.84 15.47
N THR A 544 -67.04 -13.21 14.23
CA THR A 544 -67.10 -12.28 13.08
C THR A 544 -68.52 -11.94 12.66
N SER A 545 -69.47 -12.86 12.79
CA SER A 545 -70.90 -12.59 12.50
C SER A 545 -71.55 -11.70 13.57
N TRP A 546 -71.09 -11.75 14.82
CA TRP A 546 -71.60 -10.90 15.90
C TRP A 546 -70.99 -9.48 15.85
N GLY A 547 -69.76 -9.32 15.36
CA GLY A 547 -69.12 -8.01 15.18
C GLY A 547 -69.73 -7.14 14.08
N CYS A 548 -70.51 -7.69 13.15
CA CYS A 548 -71.25 -6.93 12.12
C CYS A 548 -72.63 -6.45 12.59
N TRP A 549 -73.07 -6.80 13.80
CA TRP A 549 -74.37 -6.42 14.39
C TRP A 549 -74.27 -5.32 15.46
N LEU A 550 -73.06 -4.87 15.78
CA LEU A 550 -72.73 -3.70 16.61
C LEU A 550 -72.17 -2.61 15.70
#